data_AF-A0A966Q126-F1
#
_entry.id   AF-A0A966Q126-F1
#
_cell.length_a   1.000
_cell.length_b   1.000
_cell.length_c   1.000
_cell.angle_alpha   90.00
_cell.angle_beta   90.00
_cell.angle_gamma   90.00
#
_symmetry.space_group_name_H-M   'P 1'
#
loop_
_entity.id
_entity.type
_entity.pdbx_description
1 polymer ?
#
loop_
_entity_poly.entity_id
_entity_poly.type
_entity_poly.pdbx_seq_one_letter_code
_entity_poly.pdbx_strand_id
1 'polypeptide(L)'
;MITKFGKRFLTNYLAGNVSFAEKNIGLGIGSSAESDLDTRLNFEFFRFPIQFGSIDIETNETENPITARDGETTIAPGDTLYSIVYKTTIPQDVSGVIKEVAIYPSSGLSANTFTGKMIALFEDVTNWNLVGGVGNPQLTETSESYPAKVGNTTAKISNDGLTTSIEYKTSIPTSDFSGYSPNDSMTFSYLKVDTRLSAIIVKLYTSNSDYYSLEFSSTSGTIEDGGTWADLGNKIHSVLLSELAITGSPDLANINSIGIEITCSSSSSPATVYLDALRINDEDTFDPINGMISRSVLTTAITKSSGQQLDLEYRVGLTF
;
A
#
# COMPACT_ATOMS: atom_id res chain seq x y z
N MET A 1 6.78 -0.22 -16.51
CA MET A 1 8.25 -0.19 -16.70
C MET A 1 9.03 -1.31 -15.95
N ILE A 2 10.20 -1.75 -16.46
CA ILE A 2 11.17 -2.62 -15.71
C ILE A 2 12.10 -1.76 -14.83
N THR A 3 12.24 -2.09 -13.56
CA THR A 3 13.08 -1.35 -12.59
C THR A 3 14.58 -1.69 -12.74
N LYS A 4 15.47 -0.93 -12.08
CA LYS A 4 16.91 -1.26 -12.00
C LYS A 4 17.17 -2.59 -11.31
N PHE A 5 16.41 -2.90 -10.26
CA PHE A 5 16.46 -4.22 -9.63
C PHE A 5 16.06 -5.30 -10.62
N GLY A 6 14.96 -5.10 -11.36
CA GLY A 6 14.47 -6.02 -12.37
C GLY A 6 15.50 -6.31 -13.45
N LYS A 7 16.17 -5.27 -13.97
CA LYS A 7 17.26 -5.42 -14.95
C LYS A 7 18.40 -6.28 -14.40
N ARG A 8 18.86 -6.00 -13.18
CA ARG A 8 19.91 -6.79 -12.49
C ARG A 8 19.47 -8.23 -12.28
N PHE A 9 18.27 -8.44 -11.76
CA PHE A 9 17.70 -9.76 -11.49
C PHE A 9 17.59 -10.60 -12.76
N LEU A 10 17.02 -10.04 -13.84
CA LEU A 10 16.87 -10.73 -15.13
C LEU A 10 18.23 -11.06 -15.74
N THR A 11 19.22 -10.18 -15.62
CA THR A 11 20.59 -10.44 -16.08
C THR A 11 21.21 -11.61 -15.32
N ASN A 12 21.03 -11.65 -13.99
CA ASN A 12 21.53 -12.71 -13.13
C ASN A 12 20.83 -14.06 -13.41
N TYR A 13 19.54 -14.01 -13.72
CA TYR A 13 18.75 -15.17 -14.16
C TYR A 13 19.26 -15.73 -15.49
N LEU A 14 19.48 -14.87 -16.49
CA LEU A 14 20.03 -15.27 -17.80
C LEU A 14 21.45 -15.85 -17.67
N ALA A 15 22.22 -15.38 -16.70
CA ALA A 15 23.53 -15.95 -16.36
C ALA A 15 23.45 -17.29 -15.60
N GLY A 16 22.26 -17.76 -15.22
CA GLY A 16 22.04 -19.02 -14.52
C GLY A 16 22.32 -18.99 -13.01
N ASN A 17 22.45 -17.81 -12.40
CA ASN A 17 22.84 -17.68 -11.00
C ASN A 17 21.64 -17.67 -10.03
N VAL A 18 20.42 -17.40 -10.52
CA VAL A 18 19.19 -17.35 -9.73
C VAL A 18 18.06 -18.09 -10.44
N SER A 19 17.09 -18.61 -9.68
CA SER A 19 15.85 -19.15 -10.24
C SER A 19 14.84 -18.03 -10.48
N PHE A 20 14.05 -18.16 -11.55
CA PHE A 20 12.93 -17.28 -11.84
C PHE A 20 11.64 -18.07 -12.14
N ALA A 21 11.49 -19.23 -11.49
CA ALA A 21 10.35 -20.12 -11.73
C ALA A 21 9.03 -19.56 -11.15
N GLU A 22 9.09 -18.94 -9.98
CA GLU A 22 7.90 -18.43 -9.29
C GLU A 22 7.94 -16.90 -9.20
N LYS A 23 6.80 -16.29 -9.48
CA LYS A 23 6.58 -14.85 -9.46
C LYS A 23 5.28 -14.55 -8.73
N ASN A 24 5.24 -13.37 -8.13
CA ASN A 24 4.04 -12.81 -7.58
C ASN A 24 3.76 -11.44 -8.22
N ILE A 25 2.49 -11.04 -8.20
CA ILE A 25 2.05 -9.71 -8.55
C ILE A 25 1.51 -9.03 -7.29
N GLY A 26 2.10 -7.91 -6.95
CA GLY A 26 1.60 -7.00 -5.91
C GLY A 26 0.56 -6.07 -6.50
N LEU A 27 -0.50 -5.82 -5.74
CA LEU A 27 -1.55 -4.86 -6.05
C LEU A 27 -1.48 -3.72 -5.05
N GLY A 28 -1.58 -2.49 -5.54
CA GLY A 28 -1.52 -1.29 -4.72
C GLY A 28 -2.49 -0.20 -5.14
N ILE A 29 -2.63 0.79 -4.26
CA ILE A 29 -3.57 1.91 -4.38
C ILE A 29 -2.88 3.25 -4.69
N GLY A 30 -1.54 3.27 -4.79
CA GLY A 30 -0.78 4.48 -5.10
C GLY A 30 -0.82 4.90 -6.56
N SER A 31 -0.62 6.20 -6.77
CA SER A 31 -0.66 6.89 -8.07
C SER A 31 0.62 7.65 -8.38
N SER A 32 1.62 7.60 -7.49
CA SER A 32 2.91 8.24 -7.77
C SER A 32 3.52 7.61 -9.00
N ALA A 33 3.93 8.44 -9.97
CA ALA A 33 4.46 8.00 -11.24
C ALA A 33 5.56 6.93 -11.08
N GLU A 34 5.58 5.97 -12.01
CA GLU A 34 6.57 4.91 -12.00
C GLU A 34 8.00 5.46 -12.21
N SER A 35 8.96 4.94 -11.44
CA SER A 35 10.39 5.22 -11.53
C SER A 35 11.19 3.93 -11.63
N ASP A 36 12.28 3.93 -12.41
CA ASP A 36 13.15 2.75 -12.51
C ASP A 36 13.91 2.49 -11.19
N LEU A 37 13.91 3.46 -10.27
CA LEU A 37 14.44 3.36 -8.92
C LEU A 37 13.46 2.72 -7.93
N ASP A 38 12.20 2.52 -8.30
CA ASP A 38 11.22 2.01 -7.37
C ASP A 38 11.59 0.59 -6.92
N THR A 39 11.51 0.37 -5.61
CA THR A 39 11.76 -0.93 -4.98
C THR A 39 10.49 -1.60 -4.45
N ARG A 40 9.38 -0.84 -4.37
CA ARG A 40 8.06 -1.28 -3.88
C ARG A 40 6.94 -0.44 -4.49
N LEU A 41 5.71 -0.92 -4.32
CA LEU A 41 4.49 -0.13 -4.51
C LEU A 41 4.38 0.95 -3.42
N ASN A 42 3.74 2.08 -3.70
CA ASN A 42 3.52 3.13 -2.69
C ASN A 42 2.66 2.62 -1.53
N PHE A 43 1.66 1.78 -1.84
CA PHE A 43 0.91 1.03 -0.85
C PHE A 43 0.40 -0.27 -1.48
N GLU A 44 1.13 -1.37 -1.28
CA GLU A 44 0.64 -2.72 -1.61
C GLU A 44 -0.36 -3.19 -0.54
N PHE A 45 -1.48 -3.76 -0.96
CA PHE A 45 -2.49 -4.33 -0.06
C PHE A 45 -2.66 -5.85 -0.23
N PHE A 46 -2.37 -6.41 -1.41
CA PHE A 46 -2.30 -7.85 -1.62
C PHE A 46 -1.22 -8.26 -2.61
N ARG A 47 -0.81 -9.52 -2.53
CA ARG A 47 0.15 -10.15 -3.44
C ARG A 47 -0.33 -11.56 -3.81
N PHE A 48 -0.33 -11.87 -5.11
CA PHE A 48 -0.81 -13.16 -5.63
C PHE A 48 0.25 -13.84 -6.50
N PRO A 49 0.33 -15.18 -6.52
CA PRO A 49 1.16 -15.89 -7.48
C PRO A 49 0.68 -15.60 -8.91
N ILE A 50 1.62 -15.56 -9.85
CA ILE A 50 1.32 -15.38 -11.28
C ILE A 50 1.80 -16.56 -12.10
N GLN A 51 1.06 -16.82 -13.16
CA GLN A 51 1.38 -17.82 -14.16
C GLN A 51 1.86 -17.12 -15.43
N PHE A 52 2.76 -17.78 -16.15
CA PHE A 52 3.08 -17.37 -17.51
C PHE A 52 1.84 -17.57 -18.39
N GLY A 53 1.41 -16.50 -19.05
CA GLY A 53 0.31 -16.54 -20.02
C GLY A 53 0.84 -16.83 -21.42
N SER A 54 1.60 -15.88 -21.97
CA SER A 54 2.12 -15.97 -23.34
C SER A 54 3.30 -15.04 -23.57
N ILE A 55 3.95 -15.22 -24.72
CA ILE A 55 4.79 -14.18 -25.34
C ILE A 55 3.92 -13.50 -26.39
N ASP A 56 3.95 -12.17 -26.43
CA ASP A 56 3.32 -11.39 -27.48
C ASP A 56 4.40 -10.64 -28.27
N ILE A 57 4.29 -10.67 -29.59
CA ILE A 57 5.24 -10.07 -30.51
C ILE A 57 4.44 -9.24 -31.51
N GLU A 58 4.74 -7.95 -31.55
CA GLU A 58 4.06 -7.00 -32.41
C GLU A 58 5.08 -6.30 -33.30
N THR A 59 5.02 -6.56 -34.60
CA THR A 59 5.87 -5.90 -35.60
C THR A 59 5.06 -4.87 -36.37
N ASN A 60 5.58 -3.65 -36.48
CA ASN A 60 4.98 -2.65 -37.34
C ASN A 60 5.51 -2.79 -38.77
N GLU A 61 4.74 -3.47 -39.62
CA GLU A 61 5.06 -3.64 -41.04
C GLU A 61 4.54 -2.48 -41.93
N THR A 62 3.98 -1.42 -41.33
CA THR A 62 3.41 -0.28 -42.05
C THR A 62 4.37 0.91 -42.09
N GLU A 63 4.10 1.88 -42.98
CA GLU A 63 4.92 3.10 -43.14
C GLU A 63 4.70 4.14 -42.02
N ASN A 64 3.67 3.98 -41.18
CA ASN A 64 3.34 4.92 -40.09
C ASN A 64 3.48 4.24 -38.73
N PRO A 65 3.78 4.98 -37.64
CA PRO A 65 3.76 4.42 -36.29
C PRO A 65 2.39 3.83 -35.94
N ILE A 66 2.37 2.71 -35.22
CA ILE A 66 1.15 2.09 -34.68
C ILE A 66 1.18 2.09 -33.14
N THR A 67 0.01 2.15 -32.51
CA THR A 67 -0.11 1.90 -31.06
C THR A 67 -0.14 0.40 -30.82
N ALA A 68 0.71 -0.09 -29.93
CA ALA A 68 0.77 -1.49 -29.52
C ALA A 68 -0.52 -1.92 -28.79
N ARG A 69 -0.70 -3.23 -28.59
CA ARG A 69 -1.85 -3.79 -27.84
C ARG A 69 -1.90 -3.42 -26.37
N ASP A 70 -0.84 -2.85 -25.82
CA ASP A 70 -0.89 -2.24 -24.48
C ASP A 70 -1.67 -0.91 -24.45
N GLY A 71 -2.00 -0.35 -25.62
CA GLY A 71 -2.75 0.90 -25.76
C GLY A 71 -1.93 2.17 -25.50
N GLU A 72 -0.63 2.05 -25.22
CA GLU A 72 0.23 3.16 -24.81
C GLU A 72 1.53 3.23 -25.62
N THR A 73 2.19 2.10 -25.85
CA THR A 73 3.46 2.06 -26.56
C THR A 73 3.25 2.35 -28.05
N THR A 74 4.09 3.25 -28.60
CA THR A 74 4.16 3.48 -30.04
C THR A 74 5.26 2.63 -30.66
N ILE A 75 4.92 1.80 -31.66
CA ILE A 75 5.87 1.00 -32.43
C ILE A 75 6.16 1.73 -33.75
N ALA A 76 7.42 2.13 -33.96
CA ALA A 76 7.82 2.83 -35.19
C ALA A 76 7.82 1.88 -36.41
N PRO A 77 7.73 2.40 -37.65
CA PRO A 77 7.80 1.59 -38.87
C PRO A 77 9.04 0.68 -38.90
N GLY A 78 8.83 -0.62 -39.12
CA GLY A 78 9.88 -1.64 -39.16
C GLY A 78 10.33 -2.17 -37.79
N ASP A 79 9.89 -1.58 -36.68
CA ASP A 79 10.26 -2.03 -35.33
C ASP A 79 9.37 -3.19 -34.85
N THR A 80 9.90 -3.94 -33.88
CA THR A 80 9.19 -5.05 -33.22
C THR A 80 9.21 -4.87 -31.72
N LEU A 81 8.03 -4.90 -31.10
CA LEU A 81 7.84 -4.94 -29.65
C LEU A 81 7.72 -6.38 -29.19
N TYR A 82 8.56 -6.78 -28.23
CA TYR A 82 8.47 -8.06 -27.55
C TYR A 82 7.87 -7.85 -26.17
N SER A 83 6.89 -8.67 -25.79
CA SER A 83 6.27 -8.62 -24.48
C SER A 83 6.08 -10.00 -23.89
N ILE A 84 6.14 -10.09 -22.56
CA ILE A 84 5.69 -11.26 -21.81
C ILE A 84 4.36 -10.90 -21.13
N VAL A 85 3.37 -11.76 -21.27
CA VAL A 85 2.07 -11.63 -20.60
C VAL A 85 2.04 -12.59 -19.41
N TYR A 86 1.84 -12.05 -18.23
CA TYR A 86 1.57 -12.81 -17.01
C TYR A 86 0.09 -12.72 -16.67
N LYS A 87 -0.42 -13.78 -16.02
CA LYS A 87 -1.81 -13.84 -15.57
C LYS A 87 -1.89 -14.22 -14.09
N THR A 88 -2.84 -13.62 -13.38
CA THR A 88 -3.27 -14.05 -12.04
C THR A 88 -4.78 -14.04 -11.93
N THR A 89 -5.31 -14.72 -10.91
CA THR A 89 -6.72 -14.66 -10.53
C THR A 89 -6.80 -14.11 -9.12
N ILE A 90 -7.45 -12.95 -8.98
CA ILE A 90 -7.73 -12.32 -7.69
C ILE A 90 -8.97 -13.01 -7.10
N PRO A 91 -8.86 -13.58 -5.88
CA PRO A 91 -9.96 -14.26 -5.20
C PRO A 91 -11.20 -13.38 -4.94
N GLN A 92 -12.31 -14.03 -4.58
CA GLN A 92 -13.60 -13.38 -4.35
C GLN A 92 -13.68 -12.59 -3.04
N ASP A 93 -12.88 -12.95 -2.04
CA ASP A 93 -12.79 -12.33 -0.72
C ASP A 93 -11.93 -11.05 -0.73
N VAL A 94 -11.19 -10.81 -1.81
CA VAL A 94 -10.38 -9.61 -1.99
C VAL A 94 -11.18 -8.55 -2.73
N SER A 95 -11.23 -7.34 -2.18
CA SER A 95 -11.82 -6.17 -2.83
C SER A 95 -10.99 -4.91 -2.63
N GLY A 96 -11.29 -3.89 -3.43
CA GLY A 96 -10.62 -2.60 -3.37
C GLY A 96 -10.35 -2.02 -4.76
N VAL A 97 -9.53 -0.99 -4.78
CA VAL A 97 -9.10 -0.27 -5.99
C VAL A 97 -7.66 -0.67 -6.30
N ILE A 98 -7.40 -1.00 -7.56
CA ILE A 98 -6.06 -1.29 -8.06
C ILE A 98 -5.64 -0.11 -8.92
N LYS A 99 -4.63 0.63 -8.45
CA LYS A 99 -4.06 1.80 -9.15
C LYS A 99 -2.61 1.58 -9.54
N GLU A 100 -1.90 0.75 -8.81
CA GLU A 100 -0.54 0.34 -9.14
C GLU A 100 -0.38 -1.17 -9.03
N VAL A 101 0.47 -1.72 -9.88
CA VAL A 101 0.70 -3.16 -9.99
C VAL A 101 2.18 -3.40 -10.19
N ALA A 102 2.73 -4.44 -9.55
CA ALA A 102 4.14 -4.77 -9.70
C ALA A 102 4.41 -6.26 -9.69
N ILE A 103 5.45 -6.69 -10.39
CA ILE A 103 5.93 -8.07 -10.37
C ILE A 103 7.12 -8.20 -9.43
N TYR A 104 7.09 -9.24 -8.60
CA TYR A 104 8.15 -9.62 -7.67
C TYR A 104 8.55 -11.09 -7.88
N PRO A 105 9.80 -11.48 -7.59
CA PRO A 105 10.16 -12.87 -7.32
C PRO A 105 9.36 -13.41 -6.13
N SER A 106 8.93 -14.67 -6.17
CA SER A 106 8.18 -15.26 -5.05
C SER A 106 9.05 -15.69 -3.87
N SER A 107 10.34 -15.92 -4.09
CA SER A 107 11.30 -16.33 -3.06
C SER A 107 12.30 -15.22 -2.74
N GLY A 108 12.67 -15.08 -1.47
CA GLY A 108 13.83 -14.31 -1.03
C GLY A 108 14.89 -15.18 -0.37
N LEU A 109 16.08 -14.62 -0.17
CA LEU A 109 17.15 -15.22 0.64
C LEU A 109 17.04 -14.82 2.11
N SER A 110 16.31 -13.76 2.44
CA SER A 110 16.14 -13.33 3.83
C SER A 110 15.46 -14.44 4.66
N ALA A 111 16.13 -14.82 5.75
CA ALA A 111 15.59 -15.76 6.74
C ALA A 111 14.79 -15.06 7.85
N ASN A 112 14.66 -13.72 7.80
CA ASN A 112 13.89 -12.97 8.79
C ASN A 112 12.41 -12.89 8.37
N THR A 113 11.53 -12.77 9.36
CA THR A 113 10.07 -12.64 9.13
C THR A 113 9.62 -11.16 9.10
N PHE A 114 10.58 -10.22 9.09
CA PHE A 114 10.34 -8.78 9.15
C PHE A 114 10.24 -8.22 7.75
N THR A 115 9.18 -8.61 7.03
CA THR A 115 8.86 -8.04 5.73
C THR A 115 7.74 -7.02 5.85
N GLY A 116 7.51 -6.25 4.79
CA GLY A 116 6.31 -5.42 4.71
C GLY A 116 5.03 -6.25 4.89
N LYS A 117 4.08 -5.76 5.70
CA LYS A 117 2.82 -6.46 6.01
C LYS A 117 1.72 -5.49 6.44
N MET A 118 0.48 -5.92 6.24
CA MET A 118 -0.69 -5.21 6.74
C MET A 118 -0.75 -5.28 8.27
N ILE A 119 -1.04 -4.14 8.89
CA ILE A 119 -1.27 -4.02 10.32
C ILE A 119 -2.78 -3.97 10.61
N ALA A 120 -3.52 -3.17 9.83
CA ALA A 120 -4.96 -3.03 9.98
C ALA A 120 -5.60 -2.73 8.61
N LEU A 121 -6.76 -3.35 8.35
CA LEU A 121 -7.59 -3.09 7.16
C LEU A 121 -8.86 -2.30 7.49
N PHE A 122 -9.13 -2.02 8.77
CA PHE A 122 -10.30 -1.28 9.25
C PHE A 122 -11.68 -1.77 8.75
N GLU A 123 -11.76 -2.97 8.18
CA GLU A 123 -13.00 -3.60 7.72
C GLU A 123 -13.85 -4.18 8.87
N ASP A 124 -13.27 -4.31 10.05
CA ASP A 124 -13.96 -4.64 11.29
C ASP A 124 -13.54 -3.68 12.41
N VAL A 125 -14.53 -2.99 12.96
CA VAL A 125 -14.37 -1.97 14.01
C VAL A 125 -14.82 -2.46 15.39
N THR A 126 -15.38 -3.67 15.50
CA THR A 126 -16.02 -4.19 16.73
C THR A 126 -15.04 -4.33 17.89
N ASN A 127 -13.77 -4.61 17.59
CA ASN A 127 -12.71 -4.76 18.60
C ASN A 127 -11.95 -3.46 18.91
N TRP A 128 -12.28 -2.36 18.23
CA TRP A 128 -11.66 -1.06 18.44
C TRP A 128 -12.44 -0.26 19.48
N ASN A 129 -11.91 -0.12 20.68
CA ASN A 129 -12.61 0.49 21.81
C ASN A 129 -12.14 1.93 22.04
N LEU A 130 -13.08 2.84 22.29
CA LEU A 130 -12.79 4.21 22.68
C LEU A 130 -11.99 4.25 24.00
N VAL A 131 -10.82 4.88 23.99
CA VAL A 131 -10.01 5.06 25.19
C VAL A 131 -10.66 6.12 26.09
N GLY A 132 -10.90 5.78 27.36
CA GLY A 132 -11.53 6.69 28.33
C GLY A 132 -13.05 6.80 28.20
N GLY A 133 -13.71 5.96 27.39
CA GLY A 133 -15.14 5.96 27.20
C GLY A 133 -15.70 4.59 26.78
N VAL A 134 -16.90 4.59 26.23
CA VAL A 134 -17.55 3.39 25.67
C VAL A 134 -17.97 3.68 24.24
N GLY A 135 -17.57 2.83 23.30
CA GLY A 135 -17.92 2.96 21.90
C GLY A 135 -16.86 2.38 20.97
N ASN A 136 -17.26 2.18 19.72
CA ASN A 136 -16.40 1.77 18.62
C ASN A 136 -16.43 2.84 17.51
N PRO A 137 -15.44 2.88 16.61
CA PRO A 137 -15.56 3.64 15.36
C PRO A 137 -16.80 3.21 14.58
N GLN A 138 -17.30 4.10 13.72
CA GLN A 138 -18.42 3.75 12.84
C GLN A 138 -17.88 3.07 11.58
N LEU A 139 -18.31 1.84 11.29
CA LEU A 139 -18.04 1.21 9.99
C LEU A 139 -18.82 1.93 8.89
N THR A 140 -18.16 2.28 7.79
CA THR A 140 -18.78 2.97 6.65
C THR A 140 -18.48 2.21 5.36
N GLU A 141 -19.54 1.80 4.66
CA GLU A 141 -19.47 1.18 3.33
C GLU A 141 -18.92 2.17 2.29
N THR A 142 -18.16 1.64 1.34
CA THR A 142 -17.59 2.41 0.23
C THR A 142 -18.68 3.08 -0.59
N SER A 143 -18.45 4.35 -0.95
CA SER A 143 -19.36 5.15 -1.78
C SER A 143 -18.59 6.20 -2.56
N GLU A 144 -19.22 6.88 -3.52
CA GLU A 144 -18.58 7.98 -4.26
C GLU A 144 -18.08 9.11 -3.35
N SER A 145 -18.75 9.36 -2.21
CA SER A 145 -18.34 10.37 -1.24
C SER A 145 -17.25 9.88 -0.28
N TYR A 146 -17.18 8.57 -0.06
CA TYR A 146 -16.26 7.92 0.88
C TYR A 146 -15.68 6.65 0.24
N PRO A 147 -14.83 6.78 -0.79
CA PRO A 147 -14.39 5.62 -1.55
C PRO A 147 -13.28 4.89 -0.80
N ALA A 148 -13.60 3.74 -0.20
CA ALA A 148 -12.59 2.81 0.32
C ALA A 148 -11.70 2.36 -0.84
N LYS A 149 -10.38 2.40 -0.63
CA LYS A 149 -9.35 1.97 -1.58
C LYS A 149 -8.90 0.55 -1.29
N VAL A 150 -8.85 0.15 -0.03
CA VAL A 150 -8.59 -1.24 0.37
C VAL A 150 -9.87 -1.82 0.94
N GLY A 151 -10.33 -2.94 0.38
CA GLY A 151 -11.55 -3.55 0.86
C GLY A 151 -12.83 -2.80 0.42
N ASN A 152 -13.90 -3.01 1.19
CA ASN A 152 -15.23 -2.41 0.91
C ASN A 152 -15.68 -1.37 1.94
N THR A 153 -14.97 -1.26 3.06
CA THR A 153 -15.42 -0.46 4.20
C THR A 153 -14.27 0.30 4.82
N THR A 154 -14.58 1.41 5.49
CA THR A 154 -13.62 2.19 6.27
C THR A 154 -14.09 2.37 7.71
N ALA A 155 -13.16 2.62 8.63
CA ALA A 155 -13.48 3.03 9.98
C ALA A 155 -13.60 4.56 10.06
N LYS A 156 -14.80 5.08 10.22
CA LYS A 156 -15.06 6.49 10.43
C LYS A 156 -14.82 6.86 11.89
N ILE A 157 -13.94 7.82 12.10
CA ILE A 157 -13.70 8.44 13.40
C ILE A 157 -14.06 9.92 13.32
N SER A 158 -14.91 10.36 14.23
CA SER A 158 -15.32 11.77 14.38
C SER A 158 -14.98 12.26 15.78
N ASN A 159 -14.14 13.29 15.85
CA ASN A 159 -13.92 14.07 17.06
C ASN A 159 -14.84 15.31 16.98
N ASP A 160 -15.68 15.51 17.99
CA ASP A 160 -16.61 16.64 18.09
C ASP A 160 -15.91 17.97 18.39
N GLY A 161 -14.61 17.94 18.65
CA GLY A 161 -13.77 19.08 18.96
C GLY A 161 -13.89 19.54 20.42
N LEU A 162 -14.64 18.84 21.28
CA LEU A 162 -14.67 19.15 22.72
C LEU A 162 -13.34 18.79 23.40
N THR A 163 -12.64 17.78 22.87
CA THR A 163 -11.25 17.47 23.20
C THR A 163 -10.37 17.68 21.97
N THR A 164 -9.08 18.00 22.19
CA THR A 164 -8.13 18.15 21.07
C THR A 164 -7.84 16.81 20.39
N SER A 165 -8.01 15.67 21.08
CA SER A 165 -7.86 14.35 20.48
C SER A 165 -8.81 13.31 21.06
N ILE A 166 -9.03 12.24 20.28
CA ILE A 166 -9.73 11.01 20.68
C ILE A 166 -8.96 9.79 20.16
N GLU A 167 -8.97 8.70 20.91
CA GLU A 167 -8.23 7.48 20.57
C GLU A 167 -9.13 6.25 20.62
N TYR A 168 -8.98 5.36 19.64
CA TYR A 168 -9.52 4.01 19.67
C TYR A 168 -8.39 2.98 19.72
N LYS A 169 -8.52 1.99 20.59
CA LYS A 169 -7.50 0.96 20.85
C LYS A 169 -8.08 -0.44 20.64
N THR A 170 -7.33 -1.30 19.97
CA THR A 170 -7.64 -2.74 19.82
C THR A 170 -6.51 -3.59 20.37
N SER A 171 -6.85 -4.77 20.87
CA SER A 171 -5.86 -5.78 21.29
C SER A 171 -5.46 -6.66 20.10
N ILE A 172 -4.19 -7.03 20.03
CA ILE A 172 -3.65 -7.93 19.02
C ILE A 172 -2.88 -9.08 19.68
N PRO A 173 -2.70 -10.22 19.01
CA PRO A 173 -1.70 -11.19 19.43
C PRO A 173 -0.33 -10.52 19.59
N THR A 174 0.41 -10.89 20.63
CA THR A 174 1.75 -10.33 20.87
C THR A 174 2.60 -10.47 19.61
N SER A 175 3.07 -9.34 19.11
CA SER A 175 3.75 -9.22 17.83
C SER A 175 5.08 -8.52 18.02
N ASP A 176 6.11 -9.08 17.39
CA ASP A 176 7.46 -8.53 17.38
C ASP A 176 7.61 -7.53 16.22
N PHE A 177 7.98 -6.29 16.57
CA PHE A 177 8.34 -5.20 15.68
C PHE A 177 9.81 -4.78 15.82
N SER A 178 10.58 -5.45 16.69
CA SER A 178 11.97 -5.07 17.00
C SER A 178 12.96 -5.33 15.86
N GLY A 179 12.58 -6.14 14.87
CA GLY A 179 13.37 -6.38 13.68
C GLY A 179 13.25 -5.32 12.59
N TYR A 180 12.31 -4.37 12.71
CA TYR A 180 12.25 -3.22 11.80
C TYR A 180 13.23 -2.13 12.24
N SER A 181 13.95 -1.57 11.28
CA SER A 181 15.00 -0.58 11.48
C SER A 181 14.44 0.86 11.49
N PRO A 182 15.24 1.86 11.90
CA PRO A 182 14.87 3.27 11.75
C PRO A 182 14.71 3.75 10.29
N ASN A 183 15.22 2.99 9.31
CA ASN A 183 15.07 3.29 7.88
C ASN A 183 13.78 2.72 7.28
N ASP A 184 13.13 1.82 8.03
CA ASP A 184 11.83 1.30 7.67
C ASP A 184 10.74 2.33 7.90
N SER A 185 9.54 2.08 7.34
CA SER A 185 8.41 3.00 7.48
C SER A 185 7.10 2.32 7.81
N MET A 186 6.19 3.10 8.37
CA MET A 186 4.77 2.75 8.42
C MET A 186 4.02 3.64 7.43
N THR A 187 3.12 3.05 6.65
CA THR A 187 2.30 3.76 5.68
C THR A 187 0.82 3.63 6.03
N PHE A 188 0.14 4.76 6.01
CA PHE A 188 -1.29 4.88 6.30
C PHE A 188 -2.04 5.37 5.07
N SER A 189 -3.10 4.65 4.70
CA SER A 189 -4.15 5.12 3.80
C SER A 189 -5.40 5.58 4.56
N TYR A 190 -5.89 6.78 4.25
CA TYR A 190 -7.08 7.37 4.88
C TYR A 190 -7.71 8.45 3.99
N LEU A 191 -9.01 8.72 4.20
CA LEU A 191 -9.71 9.83 3.57
C LEU A 191 -9.84 11.00 4.55
N LYS A 192 -9.24 12.14 4.17
CA LYS A 192 -9.37 13.41 4.89
C LYS A 192 -10.57 14.18 4.34
N VAL A 193 -11.58 14.40 5.19
CA VAL A 193 -12.87 15.02 4.81
C VAL A 193 -12.79 16.54 4.79
N ASP A 194 -11.97 17.11 5.68
CA ASP A 194 -11.81 18.56 5.84
C ASP A 194 -10.41 18.92 6.35
N THR A 195 -10.12 20.21 6.47
CA THR A 195 -8.83 20.74 6.92
C THR A 195 -8.67 20.80 8.44
N ARG A 196 -9.64 20.33 9.22
CA ARG A 196 -9.68 20.43 10.69
C ARG A 196 -8.98 19.27 11.38
N LEU A 197 -8.72 18.17 10.68
CA LEU A 197 -7.80 17.13 11.14
C LEU A 197 -6.38 17.71 11.18
N SER A 198 -5.68 17.62 12.32
CA SER A 198 -4.27 18.02 12.47
C SER A 198 -3.33 16.85 12.23
N ALA A 199 -3.62 15.70 12.84
CA ALA A 199 -2.79 14.52 12.74
C ALA A 199 -3.58 13.24 13.02
N ILE A 200 -3.06 12.12 12.54
CA ILE A 200 -3.42 10.78 12.98
C ILE A 200 -2.18 10.20 13.66
N ILE A 201 -2.31 9.69 14.87
CA ILE A 201 -1.20 9.11 15.64
C ILE A 201 -1.45 7.63 15.80
N VAL A 202 -0.53 6.81 15.30
CA VAL A 202 -0.52 5.37 15.54
C VAL A 202 0.28 5.10 16.79
N LYS A 203 -0.28 4.32 17.73
CA LYS A 203 0.37 3.92 18.98
C LYS A 203 0.55 2.41 19.04
N LEU A 204 1.76 1.95 19.33
CA LEU A 204 2.12 0.55 19.51
C LEU A 204 2.37 0.30 21.00
N TYR A 205 1.42 -0.37 21.65
CA TYR A 205 1.39 -0.53 23.09
C TYR A 205 2.00 -1.86 23.54
N THR A 206 2.74 -1.81 24.65
CA THR A 206 3.09 -2.98 25.48
C THR A 206 2.31 -3.01 26.79
N SER A 207 1.89 -1.86 27.29
CA SER A 207 1.01 -1.71 28.45
C SER A 207 0.04 -0.54 28.20
N ASN A 208 -0.71 -0.07 29.22
CA ASN A 208 -1.52 1.15 29.06
C ASN A 208 -0.70 2.45 29.17
N SER A 209 0.47 2.40 29.79
CA SER A 209 1.36 3.56 29.98
C SER A 209 2.62 3.51 29.11
N ASP A 210 2.90 2.36 28.50
CA ASP A 210 4.14 2.11 27.77
C ASP A 210 3.82 1.85 26.29
N TYR A 211 4.16 2.83 25.44
CA TYR A 211 3.93 2.75 23.99
C TYR A 211 4.93 3.55 23.18
N TYR A 212 5.13 3.11 21.93
CA TYR A 212 5.70 3.92 20.88
C TYR A 212 4.57 4.63 20.13
N SER A 213 4.82 5.85 19.63
CA SER A 213 3.86 6.57 18.80
C SER A 213 4.50 7.14 17.54
N LEU A 214 3.77 7.10 16.45
CA LEU A 214 4.16 7.66 15.16
C LEU A 214 3.07 8.61 14.67
N GLU A 215 3.45 9.85 14.35
CA GLU A 215 2.52 10.90 13.94
C GLU A 215 2.47 11.03 12.41
N PHE A 216 1.27 10.91 11.85
CA PHE A 216 0.96 11.19 10.47
C PHE A 216 0.30 12.58 10.39
N SER A 217 1.11 13.61 10.12
CA SER A 217 0.62 14.97 9.91
C SER A 217 -0.42 15.02 8.77
N SER A 218 -1.53 15.72 9.00
CA SER A 218 -2.65 15.77 8.04
C SER A 218 -2.36 16.58 6.78
N THR A 219 -1.33 17.42 6.78
CA THR A 219 -0.90 18.23 5.62
C THR A 219 0.06 17.47 4.70
N SER A 220 0.61 16.35 5.17
CA SER A 220 1.54 15.53 4.40
C SER A 220 0.80 14.38 3.69
N GLY A 221 1.55 13.58 2.93
CA GLY A 221 1.05 12.44 2.15
C GLY A 221 0.67 12.78 0.71
N THR A 222 0.66 11.76 -0.15
CA THR A 222 0.23 11.84 -1.54
C THR A 222 -1.29 11.74 -1.61
N ILE A 223 -1.92 12.57 -2.45
CA ILE A 223 -3.36 12.49 -2.71
C ILE A 223 -3.60 11.52 -3.86
N GLU A 224 -4.43 10.52 -3.63
CA GLU A 224 -4.60 9.38 -4.54
C GLU A 224 -5.85 9.43 -5.41
N ASP A 225 -6.84 10.25 -5.05
CA ASP A 225 -8.02 10.51 -5.87
C ASP A 225 -8.79 11.72 -5.31
N GLY A 226 -8.89 12.78 -6.10
CA GLY A 226 -9.92 13.83 -6.02
C GLY A 226 -10.24 14.42 -4.64
N GLY A 227 -9.71 15.63 -4.40
CA GLY A 227 -10.33 16.64 -3.56
C GLY A 227 -10.37 17.95 -4.35
N THR A 228 -11.41 18.78 -4.21
CA THR A 228 -11.44 20.12 -4.84
C THR A 228 -10.35 21.05 -4.26
N TRP A 229 -9.69 20.61 -3.19
CA TRP A 229 -8.66 21.32 -2.44
C TRP A 229 -7.44 20.41 -2.32
N ALA A 230 -6.24 20.99 -2.44
CA ALA A 230 -4.95 20.29 -2.48
C ALA A 230 -4.57 19.50 -1.20
N ASP A 231 -5.46 19.43 -0.20
CA ASP A 231 -5.25 18.75 1.08
C ASP A 231 -6.36 17.77 1.45
N LEU A 232 -7.37 17.59 0.58
CA LEU A 232 -8.53 16.72 0.82
C LEU A 232 -8.51 15.51 -0.08
N GLY A 233 -9.29 14.49 0.29
CA GLY A 233 -9.38 13.25 -0.47
C GLY A 233 -8.57 12.12 0.17
N ASN A 234 -8.45 11.03 -0.59
CA ASN A 234 -7.70 9.86 -0.13
C ASN A 234 -6.22 10.18 -0.11
N LYS A 235 -5.58 9.83 1.00
CA LYS A 235 -4.16 10.05 1.22
C LYS A 235 -3.46 8.72 1.42
N ILE A 236 -2.24 8.64 0.92
CA ILE A 236 -1.23 7.66 1.33
C ILE A 236 -0.09 8.45 1.95
N HIS A 237 0.25 8.14 3.19
CA HIS A 237 1.30 8.84 3.91
C HIS A 237 2.21 7.85 4.61
N SER A 238 3.52 7.90 4.30
CA SER A 238 4.55 7.09 4.95
C SER A 238 5.35 7.94 5.93
N VAL A 239 5.65 7.37 7.10
CA VAL A 239 6.50 7.98 8.13
C VAL A 239 7.56 6.96 8.54
N LEU A 240 8.82 7.40 8.65
CA LEU A 240 9.93 6.52 9.00
C LEU A 240 9.87 6.11 10.48
N LEU A 241 10.29 4.88 10.80
CA LEU A 241 10.33 4.40 12.17
C LEU A 241 11.41 5.11 13.02
N SER A 242 12.35 5.81 12.39
CA SER A 242 13.24 6.76 13.08
C SER A 242 12.50 7.89 13.80
N GLU A 243 11.24 8.15 13.44
CA GLU A 243 10.38 9.16 14.07
C GLU A 243 9.54 8.61 15.24
N LEU A 244 9.71 7.33 15.62
CA LEU A 244 8.99 6.75 16.76
C LEU A 244 9.30 7.52 18.05
N ALA A 245 8.27 8.15 18.61
CA ALA A 245 8.33 8.76 19.93
C ALA A 245 8.02 7.71 21.02
N ILE A 246 8.69 7.83 22.17
CA ILE A 246 8.60 6.85 23.26
C ILE A 246 7.83 7.47 24.43
N THR A 247 6.80 6.77 24.92
CA THR A 247 6.13 7.08 26.19
C THR A 247 6.30 5.91 27.15
N GLY A 248 6.81 6.16 28.35
CA GLY A 248 7.08 5.12 29.34
C GLY A 248 8.32 4.28 29.02
N SER A 249 8.23 2.96 29.17
CA SER A 249 9.29 1.98 28.87
C SER A 249 8.75 0.81 28.02
N PRO A 250 8.32 1.08 26.77
CA PRO A 250 7.79 0.07 25.88
C PRO A 250 8.88 -0.86 25.32
N ASP A 251 8.44 -1.99 24.76
CA ASP A 251 9.28 -3.01 24.14
C ASP A 251 8.71 -3.43 22.78
N LEU A 252 9.42 -3.11 21.70
CA LEU A 252 9.01 -3.45 20.33
C LEU A 252 8.86 -4.96 20.10
N ALA A 253 9.51 -5.82 20.90
CA ALA A 253 9.35 -7.26 20.77
C ALA A 253 8.01 -7.79 21.31
N ASN A 254 7.28 -6.97 22.09
CA ASN A 254 6.13 -7.41 22.87
C ASN A 254 4.89 -6.51 22.68
N ILE A 255 4.69 -5.96 21.48
CA ILE A 255 3.51 -5.14 21.17
C ILE A 255 2.25 -6.01 21.22
N ASN A 256 1.26 -5.60 22.00
CA ASN A 256 0.02 -6.36 22.24
C ASN A 256 -1.26 -5.55 22.01
N SER A 257 -1.14 -4.27 21.67
CA SER A 257 -2.28 -3.44 21.29
C SER A 257 -1.87 -2.34 20.35
N ILE A 258 -2.81 -1.91 19.52
CA ILE A 258 -2.66 -0.81 18.57
C ILE A 258 -3.70 0.24 18.89
N GLY A 259 -3.26 1.49 19.01
CA GLY A 259 -4.13 2.66 19.14
C GLY A 259 -4.07 3.52 17.88
N ILE A 260 -5.21 4.07 17.50
CA ILE A 260 -5.29 5.16 16.52
C ILE A 260 -5.92 6.35 17.21
N GLU A 261 -5.13 7.40 17.40
CA GLU A 261 -5.58 8.68 17.90
C GLU A 261 -5.74 9.66 16.73
N ILE A 262 -6.80 10.46 16.74
CA ILE A 262 -6.96 11.58 15.82
C ILE A 262 -6.96 12.89 16.60
N THR A 263 -6.27 13.88 16.06
CA THR A 263 -6.11 15.19 16.70
C THR A 263 -6.75 16.27 15.84
N CYS A 264 -7.61 17.10 16.43
CA CYS A 264 -8.18 18.28 15.80
C CYS A 264 -7.18 19.45 15.80
N SER A 265 -7.31 20.34 14.82
CA SER A 265 -6.48 21.55 14.72
C SER A 265 -6.68 22.53 15.88
N SER A 266 -7.83 22.50 16.55
CA SER A 266 -8.11 23.22 17.78
C SER A 266 -9.33 22.64 18.51
N SER A 267 -9.47 22.93 19.81
CA SER A 267 -10.72 22.73 20.54
C SER A 267 -11.81 23.61 19.91
N SER A 268 -13.01 23.07 19.69
CA SER A 268 -14.15 23.60 18.90
C SER A 268 -14.08 23.43 17.37
N SER A 269 -13.07 22.71 16.86
CA SER A 269 -12.94 22.37 15.44
C SER A 269 -13.13 20.87 15.24
N PRO A 270 -14.37 20.38 15.03
CA PRO A 270 -14.60 18.95 14.88
C PRO A 270 -13.91 18.42 13.62
N ALA A 271 -13.27 17.26 13.73
CA ALA A 271 -12.57 16.62 12.63
C ALA A 271 -13.16 15.24 12.37
N THR A 272 -13.24 14.85 11.10
CA THR A 272 -13.64 13.49 10.70
C THR A 272 -12.65 12.93 9.70
N VAL A 273 -12.30 11.66 9.90
CA VAL A 273 -11.45 10.88 9.01
C VAL A 273 -12.08 9.52 8.79
N TYR A 274 -11.88 8.96 7.60
CA TYR A 274 -12.16 7.55 7.33
C TYR A 274 -10.83 6.83 7.20
N LEU A 275 -10.57 5.91 8.11
CA LEU A 275 -9.37 5.08 8.10
C LEU A 275 -9.60 3.89 7.17
N ASP A 276 -8.65 3.67 6.27
CA ASP A 276 -8.77 2.66 5.22
C ASP A 276 -7.83 1.50 5.51
N ALA A 277 -6.51 1.75 5.54
CA ALA A 277 -5.55 0.70 5.79
C ALA A 277 -4.23 1.21 6.39
N LEU A 278 -3.62 0.40 7.25
CA LEU A 278 -2.32 0.66 7.88
C LEU A 278 -1.40 -0.52 7.60
N ARG A 279 -0.16 -0.23 7.23
CA ARG A 279 0.88 -1.23 7.00
C ARG A 279 2.24 -0.78 7.47
N ILE A 280 3.11 -1.74 7.74
CA ILE A 280 4.54 -1.52 7.93
C ILE A 280 5.29 -2.00 6.68
N ASN A 281 6.41 -1.36 6.41
CA ASN A 281 7.31 -1.64 5.32
C ASN A 281 8.67 -2.03 5.90
N ASP A 282 9.38 -2.83 5.13
CA ASP A 282 10.79 -3.14 5.33
C ASP A 282 11.50 -2.61 4.08
N GLU A 283 12.39 -1.65 4.28
CA GLU A 283 13.04 -0.87 3.24
C GLU A 283 14.55 -1.09 3.18
N ASP A 284 15.16 -1.57 4.26
CA ASP A 284 16.61 -1.71 4.34
C ASP A 284 17.09 -3.16 4.49
N THR A 285 16.20 -4.15 4.52
CA THR A 285 16.59 -5.54 4.26
C THR A 285 17.00 -5.70 2.81
N PHE A 286 18.32 -5.75 2.59
CA PHE A 286 18.86 -6.05 1.27
C PHE A 286 18.67 -7.52 0.92
N ASP A 287 17.91 -7.77 -0.15
CA ASP A 287 17.86 -9.08 -0.81
C ASP A 287 18.37 -8.95 -2.26
N PRO A 288 19.46 -9.65 -2.64
CA PRO A 288 19.97 -9.57 -4.01
C PRO A 288 19.07 -10.26 -5.03
N ILE A 289 18.17 -11.16 -4.59
CA ILE A 289 17.29 -11.95 -5.45
C ILE A 289 15.80 -11.65 -5.23
N ASN A 290 15.45 -10.84 -4.23
CA ASN A 290 14.09 -10.36 -4.00
C ASN A 290 14.00 -8.84 -4.11
N GLY A 291 13.02 -8.37 -4.88
CA GLY A 291 12.81 -6.95 -5.14
C GLY A 291 11.86 -6.77 -6.31
N MET A 292 11.37 -5.54 -6.51
CA MET A 292 10.43 -5.25 -7.58
C MET A 292 11.09 -5.36 -8.95
N ILE A 293 10.55 -6.20 -9.84
CA ILE A 293 11.06 -6.40 -11.21
C ILE A 293 10.48 -5.37 -12.17
N SER A 294 9.18 -5.18 -12.09
CA SER A 294 8.41 -4.30 -12.96
C SER A 294 7.30 -3.66 -12.15
N ARG A 295 6.98 -2.41 -12.46
CA ARG A 295 5.86 -1.65 -11.90
C ARG A 295 5.06 -1.07 -13.06
N SER A 296 3.77 -0.84 -12.83
CA SER A 296 2.90 -0.05 -13.67
C SER A 296 1.93 0.72 -12.77
N VAL A 297 1.65 1.96 -13.14
CA VAL A 297 0.63 2.80 -12.49
C VAL A 297 -0.45 3.07 -13.51
N LEU A 298 -1.67 2.64 -13.20
CA LEU A 298 -2.81 2.66 -14.11
C LEU A 298 -3.40 4.06 -14.22
N THR A 299 -3.54 4.57 -15.44
CA THR A 299 -4.23 5.83 -15.71
C THR A 299 -5.68 5.77 -15.21
N THR A 300 -6.37 4.66 -15.47
CA THR A 300 -7.71 4.34 -14.93
C THR A 300 -7.60 3.20 -13.93
N ALA A 301 -8.09 3.42 -12.72
CA ALA A 301 -8.03 2.39 -11.68
C ALA A 301 -9.00 1.23 -12.01
N ILE A 302 -8.64 0.02 -11.59
CA ILE A 302 -9.51 -1.16 -11.66
C ILE A 302 -10.20 -1.32 -10.32
N THR A 303 -11.53 -1.26 -10.29
CA THR A 303 -12.30 -1.57 -9.07
C THR A 303 -12.61 -3.06 -9.02
N LYS A 304 -12.12 -3.73 -7.98
CA LYS A 304 -12.40 -5.13 -7.71
C LYS A 304 -13.49 -5.24 -6.65
N SER A 305 -14.68 -5.68 -7.06
CA SER A 305 -15.79 -5.96 -6.15
C SER A 305 -15.58 -7.26 -5.37
N SER A 306 -16.06 -7.30 -4.12
CA SER A 306 -16.14 -8.54 -3.34
C SER A 306 -17.19 -9.49 -3.94
N GLY A 307 -17.02 -10.80 -3.72
CA GLY A 307 -17.94 -11.85 -4.17
C GLY A 307 -17.75 -12.32 -5.62
N GLN A 308 -16.80 -11.76 -6.36
CA GLN A 308 -16.47 -12.19 -7.72
C GLN A 308 -14.96 -12.40 -7.86
N GLN A 309 -14.53 -13.39 -8.64
CA GLN A 309 -13.12 -13.48 -9.03
C GLN A 309 -12.81 -12.48 -10.15
N LEU A 310 -11.57 -12.00 -10.20
CA LEU A 310 -11.08 -11.16 -11.30
C LEU A 310 -9.79 -11.73 -11.85
N ASP A 311 -9.79 -12.06 -13.13
CA ASP A 311 -8.57 -12.38 -13.86
C ASP A 311 -7.85 -11.09 -14.24
N LEU A 312 -6.57 -10.99 -13.88
CA LEU A 312 -5.72 -9.86 -14.19
C LEU A 312 -4.57 -10.33 -15.09
N GLU A 313 -4.39 -9.64 -16.21
CA GLU A 313 -3.24 -9.81 -17.09
C GLU A 313 -2.29 -8.63 -16.93
N TYR A 314 -0.99 -8.93 -16.90
CA TYR A 314 0.07 -7.93 -16.78
C TYR A 314 1.11 -8.15 -17.87
N ARG A 315 1.32 -7.11 -18.69
CA ARG A 315 2.21 -7.15 -19.86
C ARG A 315 3.53 -6.46 -19.52
N VAL A 316 4.63 -7.18 -19.65
CA VAL A 316 5.99 -6.64 -19.51
C VAL A 316 6.60 -6.48 -20.89
N GLY A 317 6.76 -5.23 -21.34
CA GLY A 317 7.56 -4.93 -22.53
C GLY A 317 9.04 -5.24 -22.29
N LEU A 318 9.65 -5.97 -23.23
CA LEU A 318 11.07 -6.28 -23.29
C LEU A 318 11.73 -5.31 -24.28
N THR A 319 11.82 -4.03 -23.89
CA THR A 319 12.56 -3.05 -24.67
C THR A 319 14.05 -3.13 -24.28
N PHE A 320 14.91 -3.27 -25.29
CA PHE A 320 16.37 -3.31 -25.14
C PHE A 320 16.97 -1.95 -25.45
#